data_AF-Q5KNF3-F1
#
_entry.id   AF-Q5KNF3-F1
#
_cell.length_a   1.000
_cell.length_b   1.000
_cell.length_c   1.000
_cell.angle_alpha   90.00
_cell.angle_beta   90.00
_cell.angle_gamma   90.00
#
_symmetry.space_group_name_H-M   'P 1'
#
loop_
_entity.id
_entity.type
_entity.pdbx_description
1 polymer ?
#
loop_
_entity_poly.entity_id
_entity_poly.type
_entity_poly.pdbx_seq_one_letter_code
_entity_poly.pdbx_strand_id
1 'polypeptide(L)'
;MFKFDFQFEEVDDEQVQIPTTTFVASTQSSQADAGTSASAKNDRGVDRSCHHLSLDELIKTLPDAISYSPLYHQTLYTPLLRRDLFDARFQLINRETEDESKENVTPENEDEDDYVDAKTDLIPGLYEGGLKTWEGGVDLIEVLARSLAGNSTEEQNKNVGEWVKGGKVLEVGCGTSLPTAFLLRSLLSLPTSSTPSKTILHLQDYNHLVLSLVSLPNLILAALPYLPPEVLRLADEGDEPIETVVPDLEEPGNLSLNKDLVEAFQKLLEERGIELKFTYGHWEGLSKELKEEKDGYGLVLTAETIYSQDSTPALIDVLREAVGKSGPIEHKVDVELESSLEDLRVKDDWAKRPLREVSSGLVLVAAKVLYFGVGGGLQAFLHAAEANGAYHSTVKEWSQGVGRKIVQVGW
;
A
#
# COMPACT_ATOMS: atom_id res chain seq x y z
N MET A 1 42.87 -12.30 24.27
CA MET A 1 42.92 -11.93 22.84
C MET A 1 42.54 -13.17 22.05
N PHE A 2 41.25 -13.36 21.80
CA PHE A 2 40.73 -14.46 21.00
C PHE A 2 40.20 -13.83 19.71
N LYS A 3 40.76 -14.28 18.58
CA LYS A 3 40.40 -13.83 17.23
C LYS A 3 39.41 -14.86 16.69
N PHE A 4 38.19 -14.43 16.37
CA PHE A 4 37.24 -15.22 15.61
C PHE A 4 37.37 -14.80 14.14
N ASP A 5 37.89 -15.69 13.30
CA ASP A 5 37.77 -15.59 11.84
C ASP A 5 36.47 -16.31 11.45
N PHE A 6 35.48 -15.55 10.98
CA PHE A 6 34.33 -16.10 10.28
C PHE A 6 34.57 -15.92 8.78
N GLN A 7 34.91 -17.02 8.10
CA GLN A 7 34.81 -17.13 6.66
C GLN A 7 33.36 -17.48 6.32
N PHE A 8 32.64 -16.56 5.69
CA PHE A 8 31.39 -16.88 5.02
C PHE A 8 31.73 -17.27 3.58
N GLU A 9 31.62 -18.56 3.26
CA GLU A 9 31.53 -19.02 1.87
C GLU A 9 30.11 -18.70 1.37
N GLU A 10 30.03 -17.95 0.28
CA GLU A 10 28.81 -17.76 -0.51
C GLU A 10 28.34 -19.13 -1.02
N VAL A 11 27.10 -19.49 -0.73
CA VAL A 11 26.46 -20.68 -1.31
C VAL A 11 25.28 -20.21 -2.14
N ASP A 12 25.41 -20.41 -3.46
CA ASP A 12 24.37 -20.19 -4.47
C ASP A 12 23.08 -20.95 -4.12
N ASP A 13 21.96 -20.23 -4.07
CA ASP A 13 20.61 -20.78 -3.98
C ASP A 13 20.15 -21.34 -5.35
N GLU A 14 20.66 -22.52 -5.72
CA GLU A 14 20.01 -23.37 -6.72
C GLU A 14 19.66 -24.76 -6.13
N GLN A 15 18.36 -25.05 -6.11
CA GLN A 15 17.72 -26.37 -5.97
C GLN A 15 17.75 -27.05 -4.59
N VAL A 16 16.83 -26.66 -3.71
CA VAL A 16 16.41 -27.51 -2.57
C VAL A 16 15.31 -28.48 -3.03
N GLN A 17 15.62 -29.77 -3.07
CA GLN A 17 14.66 -30.86 -3.29
C GLN A 17 13.81 -31.10 -2.03
N ILE A 18 12.48 -31.07 -2.18
CA ILE A 18 11.51 -31.37 -1.11
C ILE A 18 11.37 -32.90 -0.97
N PRO A 19 11.47 -33.50 0.24
CA PRO A 19 11.23 -34.92 0.43
C PRO A 19 9.72 -35.24 0.35
N THR A 20 9.36 -36.16 -0.53
CA THR A 20 8.00 -36.70 -0.65
C THR A 20 7.73 -37.70 0.49
N THR A 21 6.94 -37.32 1.49
CA THR A 21 6.35 -38.26 2.46
C THR A 21 4.92 -38.56 2.08
N THR A 22 4.70 -39.80 1.66
CA THR A 22 3.42 -40.39 1.28
C THR A 22 2.53 -40.56 2.52
N PHE A 23 1.48 -39.76 2.67
CA PHE A 23 0.41 -40.04 3.63
C PHE A 23 -0.58 -41.04 3.02
N VAL A 24 -0.61 -42.24 3.59
CA VAL A 24 -1.56 -43.31 3.26
C VAL A 24 -2.85 -43.04 4.05
N ALA A 25 -3.96 -42.83 3.33
CA ALA A 25 -5.27 -42.69 3.94
C ALA A 25 -5.76 -44.03 4.50
N SER A 26 -6.02 -44.08 5.82
CA SER A 26 -6.77 -45.17 6.45
C SER A 26 -8.24 -44.76 6.61
N THR A 27 -9.10 -45.42 5.85
CA THR A 27 -10.55 -45.38 6.00
C THR A 27 -10.98 -46.11 7.27
N GLN A 28 -11.55 -45.40 8.25
CA GLN A 28 -12.47 -45.99 9.21
C GLN A 28 -13.69 -45.08 9.41
N SER A 29 -14.82 -45.63 9.01
CA SER A 29 -16.18 -45.14 9.21
C SER A 29 -16.56 -45.15 10.69
N SER A 30 -17.04 -44.02 11.20
CA SER A 30 -17.96 -44.01 12.35
C SER A 30 -19.04 -42.95 12.11
N GLN A 31 -20.26 -43.44 11.93
CA GLN A 31 -21.48 -42.66 11.94
C GLN A 31 -21.75 -42.17 13.37
N ALA A 32 -21.99 -40.87 13.55
CA ALA A 32 -22.73 -40.35 14.69
C ALA A 32 -23.47 -39.06 14.28
N ASP A 33 -24.74 -39.03 14.66
CA ASP A 33 -25.84 -38.12 14.37
C ASP A 33 -25.56 -36.65 14.02
N ALA A 34 -26.19 -36.23 12.92
CA ALA A 34 -26.45 -34.84 12.57
C ALA A 34 -27.58 -34.28 13.46
N GLY A 35 -27.22 -33.78 14.63
CA GLY A 35 -28.04 -32.87 15.43
C GLY A 35 -27.87 -31.43 14.97
N THR A 36 -28.87 -30.92 14.26
CA THR A 36 -29.01 -29.50 13.89
C THR A 36 -28.99 -28.61 15.14
N SER A 37 -27.84 -27.97 15.39
CA SER A 37 -27.78 -26.76 16.18
C SER A 37 -27.12 -25.68 15.33
N ALA A 38 -27.96 -24.82 14.75
CA ALA A 38 -27.55 -23.56 14.18
C ALA A 38 -26.81 -22.79 15.28
N SER A 39 -25.49 -22.77 15.17
CA SER A 39 -24.62 -21.97 16.02
C SER A 39 -24.76 -20.50 15.58
N ALA A 40 -25.84 -19.87 16.03
CA ALA A 40 -25.87 -18.43 16.24
C ALA A 40 -24.77 -18.08 17.25
N LYS A 41 -23.55 -17.87 16.76
CA LYS A 41 -22.41 -17.43 17.58
C LYS A 41 -22.02 -16.02 17.15
N ASN A 42 -22.30 -15.09 18.06
CA ASN A 42 -21.66 -13.79 18.26
C ASN A 42 -21.70 -12.79 17.10
N ASP A 43 -22.88 -12.21 16.87
CA ASP A 43 -23.00 -10.82 16.41
C ASP A 43 -22.72 -9.87 17.60
N ARG A 44 -21.49 -9.89 18.13
CA ARG A 44 -20.99 -8.72 18.87
C ARG A 44 -20.75 -7.69 17.79
N GLY A 45 -21.66 -6.72 17.67
CA GLY A 45 -21.71 -5.78 16.55
C GLY A 45 -20.33 -5.27 16.18
N VAL A 46 -19.82 -5.76 15.04
CA VAL A 46 -18.57 -5.29 14.45
C VAL A 46 -18.71 -3.79 14.23
N ASP A 47 -17.77 -3.00 14.72
CA ASP A 47 -17.78 -1.56 14.49
C ASP A 47 -17.64 -1.31 12.98
N ARG A 48 -18.66 -0.69 12.39
CA ARG A 48 -18.74 -0.40 10.96
C ARG A 48 -18.49 1.08 10.66
N SER A 49 -17.97 1.81 11.64
CA SER A 49 -17.61 3.21 11.47
C SER A 49 -16.22 3.37 10.87
N CYS A 50 -15.95 4.57 10.37
CA CYS A 50 -14.62 5.04 10.03
C CYS A 50 -14.32 6.31 10.84
N HIS A 51 -13.04 6.60 10.97
CA HIS A 51 -12.53 7.68 11.80
C HIS A 51 -11.42 8.42 11.06
N HIS A 52 -11.22 9.69 11.39
CA HIS A 52 -10.24 10.55 10.74
C HIS A 52 -9.06 10.79 11.66
N LEU A 53 -7.87 10.89 11.06
CA LEU A 53 -6.66 11.35 11.74
C LEU A 53 -6.10 12.56 11.01
N SER A 54 -5.73 13.58 11.77
CA SER A 54 -4.93 14.69 11.24
C SER A 54 -3.47 14.28 11.09
N LEU A 55 -2.76 14.99 10.20
CA LEU A 55 -1.30 14.83 10.06
C LEU A 55 -0.59 15.09 11.39
N ASP A 56 -1.02 16.10 12.16
CA ASP A 56 -0.44 16.44 13.48
C ASP A 56 -0.65 15.33 14.52
N GLU A 57 -1.76 14.59 14.46
CA GLU A 57 -1.99 13.44 15.33
C GLU A 57 -1.04 12.30 14.97
N LEU A 58 -0.87 11.99 13.69
CA LEU A 58 0.07 10.95 13.26
C LEU A 58 1.53 11.34 13.53
N ILE A 59 1.92 12.60 13.35
CA ILE A 59 3.27 13.08 13.64
C ILE A 59 3.67 12.81 15.10
N LYS A 60 2.73 12.97 16.05
CA LYS A 60 2.98 12.71 17.48
C LYS A 60 3.30 11.24 17.79
N THR A 61 3.03 10.34 16.85
CA THR A 61 3.29 8.91 16.99
C THR A 61 4.62 8.47 16.39
N LEU A 62 5.33 9.36 15.68
CA LEU A 62 6.62 9.03 15.08
C LEU A 62 7.67 8.70 16.16
N PRO A 63 8.52 7.68 15.95
CA PRO A 63 9.67 7.42 16.82
C PRO A 63 10.79 8.43 16.53
N ASP A 64 11.82 8.48 17.39
CA ASP A 64 12.98 9.37 17.21
C ASP A 64 13.79 9.05 15.94
N ALA A 65 13.83 7.77 15.56
CA ALA A 65 14.50 7.30 14.36
C ALA A 65 13.80 6.07 13.77
N ILE A 66 14.02 5.85 12.47
CA ILE A 66 13.56 4.66 11.74
C ILE A 66 14.67 4.10 10.85
N SER A 67 14.69 2.77 10.67
CA SER A 67 15.44 2.11 9.60
C SER A 67 14.62 2.07 8.30
N TYR A 68 15.29 2.26 7.17
CA TYR A 68 14.68 2.18 5.84
C TYR A 68 15.57 1.41 4.86
N SER A 69 14.91 0.85 3.84
CA SER A 69 15.57 0.21 2.70
C SER A 69 15.09 0.82 1.37
N PRO A 70 15.97 0.96 0.38
CA PRO A 70 15.61 1.36 -0.98
C PRO A 70 14.82 0.24 -1.68
N LEU A 71 13.72 0.62 -2.34
CA LEU A 71 12.99 -0.23 -3.27
C LEU A 71 13.41 0.10 -4.70
N TYR A 72 14.14 -0.82 -5.30
CA TYR A 72 14.56 -0.76 -6.69
C TYR A 72 13.47 -1.29 -7.62
N HIS A 73 13.20 -0.54 -8.69
CA HIS A 73 12.33 -1.00 -9.76
C HIS A 73 12.71 -0.34 -11.08
N GLN A 74 12.66 -1.11 -12.18
CA GLN A 74 13.04 -0.67 -13.52
C GLN A 74 12.27 0.56 -14.07
N THR A 75 11.12 0.90 -13.49
CA THR A 75 10.34 2.10 -13.85
C THR A 75 10.66 3.31 -13.01
N LEU A 76 11.54 3.17 -12.02
CA LEU A 76 11.92 4.26 -11.14
C LEU A 76 13.30 4.73 -11.55
N TYR A 77 13.45 6.05 -11.73
CA TYR A 77 14.75 6.67 -11.99
C TYR A 77 15.64 6.63 -10.74
N THR A 78 15.05 6.88 -9.57
CA THR A 78 15.67 6.73 -8.25
C THR A 78 14.85 5.76 -7.40
N PRO A 79 15.47 4.96 -6.51
CA PRO A 79 14.76 4.01 -5.66
C PRO A 79 13.76 4.74 -4.76
N LEU A 80 12.61 4.10 -4.50
CA LEU A 80 11.65 4.62 -3.53
C LEU A 80 11.99 4.05 -2.16
N LEU A 81 12.21 4.90 -1.16
CA LEU A 81 12.56 4.46 0.16
C LEU A 81 11.33 3.94 0.90
N ARG A 82 11.51 2.85 1.67
CA ARG A 82 10.46 2.26 2.52
C ARG A 82 11.03 1.93 3.88
N ARG A 83 10.26 2.21 4.93
CA ARG A 83 10.56 1.80 6.30
C ARG A 83 10.69 0.27 6.37
N ASP A 84 11.63 -0.19 7.16
CA ASP A 84 11.84 -1.62 7.32
C ASP A 84 10.75 -2.26 8.19
N LEU A 85 10.33 -3.47 7.82
CA LEU A 85 9.30 -4.21 8.54
C LEU A 85 9.73 -4.57 9.96
N PHE A 86 11.00 -4.94 10.16
CA PHE A 86 11.52 -5.27 11.48
C PHE A 86 11.51 -4.04 12.40
N ASP A 87 11.77 -2.85 11.86
CA ASP A 87 11.79 -1.59 12.60
C ASP A 87 10.38 -1.20 13.06
N ALA A 88 9.39 -1.28 12.16
CA ALA A 88 7.98 -1.06 12.51
C ALA A 88 7.47 -2.05 13.56
N ARG A 89 7.87 -3.33 13.48
CA ARG A 89 7.52 -4.36 14.47
C ARG A 89 8.17 -4.10 15.82
N PHE A 90 9.44 -3.70 15.84
CA PHE A 90 10.14 -3.36 17.07
C PHE A 90 9.47 -2.18 17.79
N GLN A 91 9.04 -1.16 17.04
CA GLN A 91 8.26 -0.06 17.61
C GLN A 91 6.93 -0.53 18.21
N LEU A 92 6.23 -1.45 17.53
CA LEU A 92 4.95 -1.99 18.02
C LEU A 92 5.11 -2.74 19.35
N ILE A 93 6.08 -3.65 19.44
CA ILE A 93 6.37 -4.45 20.64
C ILE A 93 6.74 -3.55 21.84
N ASN A 94 7.54 -2.50 21.59
CA ASN A 94 7.95 -1.58 22.65
C ASN A 94 6.79 -0.72 23.17
N ARG A 95 5.78 -0.43 22.35
CA ARG A 95 4.57 0.26 22.81
C ARG A 95 3.72 -0.61 23.72
N GLU A 96 3.54 -1.89 23.35
CA GLU A 96 2.76 -2.85 24.14
C GLU A 96 3.36 -3.04 25.54
N THR A 97 4.68 -3.18 25.62
CA THR A 97 5.40 -3.31 26.90
C THR A 97 5.35 -2.04 27.77
N GLU A 98 5.33 -0.84 27.17
CA GLU A 98 5.14 0.41 27.90
C GLU A 98 3.72 0.53 28.49
N ASP A 99 2.70 0.07 27.77
CA ASP A 99 1.31 0.09 28.24
C ASP A 99 1.04 -0.98 29.31
N GLU A 100 1.67 -2.15 29.22
CA GLU A 100 1.59 -3.20 30.27
C GLU A 100 2.29 -2.80 31.58
N SER A 101 3.30 -1.93 31.52
CA SER A 101 4.02 -1.46 32.72
C SER A 101 3.19 -0.57 33.66
N LYS A 102 1.92 -0.26 33.31
CA LYS A 102 0.97 0.49 34.14
C LYS A 102 -0.01 -0.38 34.94
N GLU A 103 0.00 -1.71 34.78
CA GLU A 103 -0.74 -2.61 35.66
C GLU A 103 0.21 -3.53 36.42
N ASN A 104 0.16 -3.49 37.75
CA ASN A 104 0.83 -4.47 38.60
C ASN A 104 0.20 -5.84 38.36
N VAL A 105 0.73 -6.60 37.40
CA VAL A 105 0.40 -8.02 37.22
C VAL A 105 1.67 -8.82 37.50
N THR A 106 1.58 -9.69 38.50
CA THR A 106 2.57 -10.70 38.83
C THR A 106 2.76 -11.66 37.65
N PRO A 107 3.99 -12.04 37.28
CA PRO A 107 4.25 -12.91 36.15
C PRO A 107 3.96 -14.36 36.55
N GLU A 108 2.71 -14.79 36.38
CA GLU A 108 2.35 -16.20 36.37
C GLU A 108 1.35 -16.42 35.22
N ASN A 109 1.90 -16.81 34.06
CA ASN A 109 1.31 -17.48 32.88
C ASN A 109 1.89 -16.86 31.60
N GLU A 110 3.12 -17.25 31.24
CA GLU A 110 3.64 -17.09 29.90
C GLU A 110 2.88 -18.08 28.98
N ASP A 111 1.75 -17.66 28.43
CA ASP A 111 1.20 -18.31 27.25
C ASP A 111 1.99 -17.78 26.03
N GLU A 112 2.78 -18.64 25.41
CA GLU A 112 3.62 -18.43 24.21
C GLU A 112 2.83 -18.01 22.94
N ASP A 113 1.55 -17.67 23.05
CA ASP A 113 0.62 -17.53 21.91
C ASP A 113 0.42 -16.08 21.40
N ASP A 114 0.94 -15.06 22.09
CA ASP A 114 0.89 -13.65 21.62
C ASP A 114 2.14 -13.23 20.82
N TYR A 115 2.99 -14.19 20.43
CA TYR A 115 4.05 -13.91 19.46
C TYR A 115 3.39 -13.68 18.10
N VAL A 116 3.42 -12.43 17.62
CA VAL A 116 3.14 -12.10 16.22
C VAL A 116 4.10 -12.93 15.35
N ASP A 117 3.65 -14.10 14.90
CA ASP A 117 4.47 -15.04 14.14
C ASP A 117 5.02 -14.29 12.93
N ALA A 118 6.32 -14.46 12.68
CA ALA A 118 7.00 -13.91 11.53
C ALA A 118 6.31 -14.25 10.19
N LYS A 119 5.43 -15.27 10.20
CA LYS A 119 4.70 -15.79 9.03
C LYS A 119 3.31 -15.19 8.78
N THR A 120 2.65 -14.56 9.75
CA THR A 120 1.25 -14.11 9.55
C THR A 120 1.10 -12.62 9.83
N ASP A 121 1.17 -11.82 8.75
CA ASP A 121 0.78 -10.40 8.75
C ASP A 121 -0.75 -10.25 8.87
N LEU A 122 -1.51 -11.22 9.38
CA LEU A 122 -2.99 -11.21 9.39
C LEU A 122 -3.52 -11.89 10.65
N ILE A 123 -4.22 -11.12 11.48
CA ILE A 123 -5.07 -11.56 12.59
C ILE A 123 -6.48 -11.00 12.33
N PRO A 124 -7.42 -11.81 11.77
CA PRO A 124 -8.77 -11.35 11.47
C PRO A 124 -9.47 -10.71 12.68
N GLY A 125 -10.03 -9.51 12.51
CA GLY A 125 -10.77 -8.79 13.56
C GLY A 125 -9.93 -8.05 14.61
N LEU A 126 -8.59 -8.18 14.60
CA LEU A 126 -7.67 -7.43 15.47
C LEU A 126 -6.61 -6.67 14.66
N TYR A 127 -5.99 -7.34 13.68
CA TYR A 127 -4.91 -6.80 12.86
C TYR A 127 -4.95 -7.38 11.43
N GLU A 128 -5.59 -6.70 10.47
CA GLU A 128 -5.72 -7.19 9.09
C GLU A 128 -4.51 -6.88 8.18
N GLY A 129 -3.29 -6.91 8.73
CA GLY A 129 -2.07 -6.68 7.96
C GLY A 129 -1.79 -5.24 7.61
N GLY A 130 -0.79 -5.05 6.75
CA GLY A 130 -0.47 -3.74 6.20
C GLY A 130 0.91 -3.18 6.58
N LEU A 131 1.66 -3.80 7.51
CA LEU A 131 3.07 -3.43 7.75
C LEU A 131 3.97 -3.91 6.61
N LYS A 132 3.61 -5.04 5.99
CA LYS A 132 4.35 -5.60 4.86
C LYS A 132 3.98 -4.88 3.57
N THR A 133 4.99 -4.60 2.75
CA THR A 133 4.76 -4.20 1.35
C THR A 133 4.42 -5.43 0.52
N TRP A 134 3.25 -5.40 -0.13
CA TRP A 134 2.78 -6.45 -1.02
C TRP A 134 3.11 -6.13 -2.49
N GLU A 135 3.22 -7.18 -3.33
CA GLU A 135 3.62 -7.05 -4.73
C GLU A 135 2.65 -6.16 -5.51
N GLY A 136 1.35 -6.20 -5.18
CA GLY A 136 0.34 -5.37 -5.83
C GLY A 136 0.63 -3.87 -5.76
N GLY A 137 1.25 -3.37 -4.68
CA GLY A 137 1.65 -1.96 -4.59
C GLY A 137 2.78 -1.59 -5.55
N VAL A 138 3.73 -2.51 -5.78
CA VAL A 138 4.82 -2.35 -6.75
C VAL A 138 4.28 -2.44 -8.18
N ASP A 139 3.36 -3.37 -8.43
CA ASP A 139 2.69 -3.51 -9.72
C ASP A 139 1.92 -2.21 -10.08
N LEU A 140 1.25 -1.56 -9.10
CA LEU A 140 0.57 -0.27 -9.32
C LEU A 140 1.56 0.83 -9.72
N ILE A 141 2.72 0.91 -9.05
CA ILE A 141 3.77 1.86 -9.43
C ILE A 141 4.24 1.63 -10.86
N GLU A 142 4.44 0.36 -11.26
CA GLU A 142 4.83 0.04 -12.62
C GLU A 142 3.80 0.59 -13.62
N VAL A 143 2.51 0.34 -13.37
CA VAL A 143 1.44 0.84 -14.22
C VAL A 143 1.41 2.36 -14.23
N LEU A 144 1.41 3.02 -13.08
CA LEU A 144 1.36 4.49 -13.00
C LEU A 144 2.55 5.13 -13.72
N ALA A 145 3.77 4.63 -13.50
CA ALA A 145 4.99 5.18 -14.08
C ALA A 145 5.06 5.04 -15.61
N ARG A 146 4.46 3.98 -16.18
CA ARG A 146 4.46 3.72 -17.63
C ARG A 146 3.18 4.13 -18.34
N SER A 147 2.18 4.58 -17.61
CA SER A 147 0.86 4.95 -18.12
C SER A 147 0.85 6.23 -18.94
N LEU A 148 1.86 7.08 -18.77
CA LEU A 148 1.93 8.37 -19.45
C LEU A 148 3.12 8.40 -20.39
N ALA A 149 2.90 8.93 -21.58
CA ALA A 149 3.95 9.07 -22.59
C ALA A 149 5.10 9.94 -22.08
N GLY A 150 6.33 9.59 -22.42
CA GLY A 150 7.53 10.35 -22.10
C GLY A 150 8.75 9.69 -22.74
N ASN A 151 9.78 10.48 -23.03
CA ASN A 151 10.99 10.00 -23.69
C ASN A 151 12.04 9.46 -22.70
N SER A 152 11.86 9.72 -21.41
CA SER A 152 12.69 9.22 -20.32
C SER A 152 11.86 8.92 -19.08
N THR A 153 12.40 8.10 -18.17
CA THR A 153 11.76 7.80 -16.88
C THR A 153 11.52 9.06 -16.03
N GLU A 154 12.43 10.03 -16.11
CA GLU A 154 12.29 11.31 -15.39
C GLU A 154 11.12 12.14 -15.95
N GLU A 155 10.98 12.22 -17.27
CA GLU A 155 9.86 12.92 -17.93
C GLU A 155 8.53 12.22 -17.63
N GLN A 156 8.49 10.90 -17.67
CA GLN A 156 7.32 10.11 -17.28
C GLN A 156 6.90 10.39 -15.83
N ASN A 157 7.84 10.43 -14.89
CA ASN A 157 7.57 10.74 -13.49
C ASN A 157 6.98 12.16 -13.31
N LYS A 158 7.51 13.16 -14.04
CA LYS A 158 6.94 14.53 -14.04
C LYS A 158 5.53 14.54 -14.63
N ASN A 159 5.29 13.80 -15.70
CA ASN A 159 3.97 13.69 -16.31
C ASN A 159 2.94 13.07 -15.36
N VAL A 160 3.34 12.07 -14.55
CA VAL A 160 2.50 11.53 -13.47
C VAL A 160 2.16 12.62 -12.46
N GLY A 161 3.15 13.41 -12.04
CA GLY A 161 2.93 14.54 -11.13
C GLY A 161 1.92 15.54 -11.70
N GLU A 162 2.10 16.01 -12.94
CA GLU A 162 1.16 16.95 -13.58
C GLU A 162 -0.23 16.34 -13.77
N TRP A 163 -0.35 15.04 -14.01
CA TRP A 163 -1.63 14.35 -14.16
C TRP A 163 -2.46 14.38 -12.87
N VAL A 164 -1.86 14.14 -11.70
CA VAL A 164 -2.60 14.11 -10.42
C VAL A 164 -2.70 15.48 -9.73
N LYS A 165 -1.93 16.47 -10.16
CA LYS A 165 -1.89 17.82 -9.58
C LYS A 165 -3.25 18.52 -9.64
N GLY A 166 -3.64 19.12 -8.52
CA GLY A 166 -4.94 19.77 -8.35
C GLY A 166 -6.11 18.80 -8.21
N GLY A 167 -5.84 17.49 -8.18
CA GLY A 167 -6.85 16.44 -8.06
C GLY A 167 -6.98 15.84 -6.66
N LYS A 168 -7.88 14.86 -6.55
CA LYS A 168 -8.07 14.01 -5.36
C LYS A 168 -7.70 12.57 -5.69
N VAL A 169 -6.78 11.99 -4.92
CA VAL A 169 -6.38 10.58 -5.00
C VAL A 169 -6.77 9.86 -3.72
N LEU A 170 -7.38 8.69 -3.83
CA LEU A 170 -7.70 7.81 -2.71
C LEU A 170 -6.93 6.49 -2.86
N GLU A 171 -6.21 6.08 -1.82
CA GLU A 171 -5.67 4.72 -1.71
C GLU A 171 -6.43 3.95 -0.61
N VAL A 172 -7.19 2.94 -1.02
CA VAL A 172 -8.03 2.09 -0.15
C VAL A 172 -7.24 0.86 0.28
N GLY A 173 -7.14 0.63 1.59
CA GLY A 173 -6.26 -0.39 2.16
C GLY A 173 -4.79 -0.07 1.86
N CYS A 174 -4.34 1.12 2.25
CA CYS A 174 -3.07 1.67 1.78
C CYS A 174 -1.84 0.93 2.32
N GLY A 175 -1.90 0.26 3.47
CA GLY A 175 -0.76 -0.45 4.02
C GLY A 175 0.49 0.44 4.12
N THR A 176 1.57 0.05 3.44
CA THR A 176 2.81 0.82 3.37
C THR A 176 2.75 2.07 2.48
N SER A 177 1.60 2.37 1.86
CA SER A 177 1.33 3.55 1.02
C SER A 177 2.24 3.72 -0.19
N LEU A 178 2.82 2.63 -0.68
CA LEU A 178 3.85 2.69 -1.71
C LEU A 178 3.38 3.40 -3.01
N PRO A 179 2.18 3.13 -3.56
CA PRO A 179 1.63 3.89 -4.68
C PRO A 179 1.49 5.39 -4.37
N THR A 180 0.93 5.77 -3.22
CA THR A 180 0.81 7.18 -2.82
C THR A 180 2.18 7.84 -2.61
N ALA A 181 3.16 7.13 -2.05
CA ALA A 181 4.54 7.60 -1.90
C ALA A 181 5.19 7.89 -3.25
N PHE A 182 4.95 7.04 -4.26
CA PHE A 182 5.36 7.31 -5.64
C PHE A 182 4.69 8.57 -6.19
N LEU A 183 3.36 8.71 -6.04
CA LEU A 183 2.63 9.89 -6.52
C LEU A 183 3.07 11.19 -5.83
N LEU A 184 3.31 11.15 -4.51
CA LEU A 184 3.88 12.26 -3.75
C LEU A 184 5.24 12.66 -4.34
N ARG A 185 6.12 11.69 -4.59
CA ARG A 185 7.43 11.95 -5.19
C ARG A 185 7.33 12.53 -6.60
N SER A 186 6.37 12.08 -7.40
CA SER A 186 6.06 12.64 -8.72
C SER A 186 5.61 14.10 -8.62
N LEU A 187 4.70 14.42 -7.68
CA LEU A 187 4.23 15.78 -7.41
C LEU A 187 5.36 16.71 -6.94
N LEU A 188 6.23 16.23 -6.05
CA LEU A 188 7.36 17.00 -5.52
C LEU A 188 8.45 17.26 -6.57
N SER A 189 8.53 16.43 -7.61
CA SER A 189 9.46 16.60 -8.75
C SER A 189 9.11 17.79 -9.65
N LEU A 190 7.90 18.34 -9.51
CA LEU A 190 7.43 19.45 -10.31
C LEU A 190 8.04 20.78 -9.86
N PRO A 191 8.20 21.75 -10.77
CA PRO A 191 8.61 23.10 -10.41
C PRO A 191 7.64 23.74 -9.40
N THR A 192 8.17 24.56 -8.49
CA THR A 192 7.34 25.35 -7.58
C THR A 192 6.44 26.32 -8.35
N SER A 193 5.17 26.39 -7.96
CA SER A 193 4.20 27.33 -8.52
C SER A 193 3.90 28.44 -7.50
N SER A 194 3.73 29.68 -7.97
CA SER A 194 3.31 30.80 -7.11
C SER A 194 1.86 30.69 -6.63
N THR A 195 1.03 29.90 -7.33
CA THR A 195 -0.35 29.59 -6.97
C THR A 195 -0.55 28.08 -7.07
N PRO A 196 -0.16 27.30 -6.06
CA PRO A 196 -0.28 25.85 -6.11
C PRO A 196 -1.78 25.46 -6.11
N SER A 197 -2.14 24.55 -7.00
CA SER A 197 -3.48 23.94 -6.99
C SER A 197 -3.51 22.87 -5.90
N LYS A 198 -4.50 22.95 -5.02
CA LYS A 198 -4.61 22.01 -3.90
C LYS A 198 -4.78 20.58 -4.42
N THR A 199 -3.86 19.70 -4.06
CA THR A 199 -3.88 18.27 -4.38
C THR A 199 -4.13 17.50 -3.10
N ILE A 200 -5.07 16.56 -3.10
CA ILE A 200 -5.40 15.75 -1.92
C ILE A 200 -4.94 14.31 -2.15
N LEU A 201 -4.10 13.81 -1.26
CA LEU A 201 -3.75 12.39 -1.18
C LEU A 201 -4.44 11.83 0.06
N HIS A 202 -5.46 10.99 -0.15
CA HIS A 202 -6.25 10.37 0.91
C HIS A 202 -5.83 8.91 1.06
N LEU A 203 -5.29 8.58 2.24
CA LEU A 203 -4.88 7.24 2.60
C LEU A 203 -5.91 6.65 3.56
N GLN A 204 -6.44 5.48 3.22
CA GLN A 204 -7.32 4.74 4.11
C GLN A 204 -6.76 3.36 4.41
N ASP A 205 -6.75 2.98 5.70
CA ASP A 205 -6.45 1.63 6.14
C ASP A 205 -7.51 1.14 7.15
N TYR A 206 -7.63 -0.16 7.40
CA TYR A 206 -8.51 -0.63 8.47
C TYR A 206 -7.93 -0.25 9.84
N ASN A 207 -6.60 -0.35 10.00
CA ASN A 207 -5.94 -0.15 11.28
C ASN A 207 -5.21 1.20 11.35
N HIS A 208 -5.56 2.03 12.33
CA HIS A 208 -4.85 3.29 12.59
C HIS A 208 -3.35 3.12 12.85
N LEU A 209 -2.91 1.99 13.42
CA LEU A 209 -1.50 1.70 13.66
C LEU A 209 -0.71 1.59 12.37
N VAL A 210 -1.30 1.04 11.29
CA VAL A 210 -0.65 0.95 9.97
C VAL A 210 -0.32 2.35 9.45
N LEU A 211 -1.28 3.28 9.56
CA LEU A 211 -1.08 4.68 9.18
C LEU A 211 0.06 5.34 9.95
N SER A 212 0.15 5.06 11.26
CA SER A 212 1.17 5.60 12.16
C SER A 212 2.56 4.96 11.98
N LEU A 213 2.62 3.65 11.77
CA LEU A 213 3.85 2.86 11.80
C LEU A 213 4.49 2.79 10.43
N VAL A 214 3.74 2.79 9.33
CA VAL A 214 4.32 2.59 7.99
C VAL A 214 3.86 3.59 6.95
N SER A 215 2.59 3.99 6.93
CA SER A 215 2.11 4.88 5.86
C SER A 215 2.73 6.28 5.97
N LEU A 216 2.57 6.99 7.10
CA LEU A 216 3.18 8.31 7.27
C LEU A 216 4.72 8.28 7.17
N PRO A 217 5.44 7.37 7.84
CA PRO A 217 6.89 7.27 7.68
C PRO A 217 7.35 7.10 6.21
N ASN A 218 6.63 6.31 5.40
CA ASN A 218 6.96 6.14 3.99
C ASN A 218 6.70 7.39 3.15
N LEU A 219 5.69 8.21 3.50
CA LEU A 219 5.49 9.51 2.84
C LEU A 219 6.60 10.50 3.17
N ILE A 220 7.11 10.49 4.40
CA ILE A 220 8.30 11.29 4.79
C ILE A 220 9.53 10.82 4.00
N LEU A 221 9.75 9.50 3.95
CA LEU A 221 10.84 8.89 3.18
C LEU A 221 10.79 9.26 1.69
N ALA A 222 9.59 9.30 1.09
CA ALA A 222 9.38 9.70 -0.30
C ALA A 222 9.72 11.18 -0.56
N ALA A 223 9.64 12.03 0.47
CA ALA A 223 9.92 13.45 0.39
C ALA A 223 11.40 13.82 0.63
N LEU A 224 12.22 12.91 1.19
CA LEU A 224 13.62 13.19 1.55
C LEU A 224 14.44 13.86 0.44
N PRO A 225 14.37 13.45 -0.85
CA PRO A 225 15.15 14.09 -1.91
C PRO A 225 14.85 15.59 -2.12
N TYR A 226 13.74 16.07 -1.55
CA TYR A 226 13.24 17.44 -1.72
C TYR A 226 13.31 18.26 -0.42
N LEU A 227 13.80 17.68 0.67
CA LEU A 227 14.02 18.40 1.91
C LEU A 227 15.39 19.13 1.89
N PRO A 228 15.53 20.22 2.66
CA PRO A 228 16.82 20.89 2.81
C PRO A 228 17.87 19.93 3.39
N PRO A 229 19.11 19.86 2.84
CA PRO A 229 20.16 18.98 3.35
C PRO A 229 20.47 19.17 4.84
N GLU A 230 20.22 20.36 5.39
CA GLU A 230 20.46 20.71 6.78
C GLU A 230 19.59 19.94 7.77
N VAL A 231 18.39 19.53 7.36
CA VAL A 231 17.47 18.77 8.22
C VAL A 231 17.70 17.25 8.10
N LEU A 232 18.49 16.82 7.12
CA LEU A 232 18.82 15.42 6.86
C LEU A 232 20.07 14.95 7.63
N ARG A 233 20.63 15.78 8.51
CA ARG A 233 21.84 15.45 9.24
C ARG A 233 21.60 14.26 10.17
N LEU A 234 22.51 13.30 10.12
CA LEU A 234 22.57 12.21 11.10
C LEU A 234 22.85 12.81 12.48
N ALA A 235 22.23 12.25 13.53
CA ALA A 235 22.42 12.71 14.91
C ALA A 235 23.89 12.52 15.33
N ASP A 236 24.42 13.50 16.09
CA ASP A 236 25.79 13.58 16.58
C ASP A 236 26.32 12.27 17.18
N GLU A 237 27.32 11.66 16.55
CA GLU A 237 28.27 10.76 17.22
C GLU A 237 29.60 11.50 17.48
N GLY A 238 29.57 12.55 18.32
CA GLY A 238 30.76 13.13 18.96
C GLY A 238 31.25 14.49 18.48
N ASP A 239 32.14 15.10 19.29
CA ASP A 239 32.71 16.46 19.19
C ASP A 239 33.59 16.75 17.94
N GLU A 240 33.58 15.89 16.92
CA GLU A 240 34.32 16.13 15.68
C GLU A 240 33.42 16.83 14.65
N PRO A 241 33.92 17.86 13.92
CA PRO A 241 33.16 18.51 12.87
C PRO A 241 33.00 17.54 11.69
N ILE A 242 31.96 16.71 11.73
CA ILE A 242 31.64 15.79 10.63
C ILE A 242 31.24 16.65 9.43
N GLU A 243 31.88 16.40 8.28
CA GLU A 243 31.40 16.91 6.99
C GLU A 243 29.90 16.61 6.88
N THR A 244 29.12 17.51 6.28
CA THR A 244 27.69 17.32 6.05
C THR A 244 27.45 16.08 5.18
N VAL A 245 27.38 14.89 5.78
CA VAL A 245 27.07 13.65 5.07
C VAL A 245 25.56 13.60 4.93
N VAL A 246 25.08 14.00 3.76
CA VAL A 246 23.71 13.72 3.33
C VAL A 246 23.58 12.21 3.18
N PRO A 247 22.51 11.57 3.70
CA PRO A 247 22.32 10.14 3.57
C PRO A 247 22.33 9.72 2.10
N ASP A 248 23.03 8.62 1.81
CA ASP A 248 22.94 7.98 0.51
C ASP A 248 21.56 7.30 0.40
N LEU A 249 20.73 7.80 -0.51
CA LEU A 249 19.36 7.30 -0.70
C LEU A 249 19.32 6.05 -1.59
N GLU A 250 20.46 5.59 -2.11
CA GLU A 250 20.58 4.32 -2.82
C GLU A 250 20.92 3.16 -1.87
N GLU A 251 21.28 3.42 -0.62
CA GLU A 251 21.63 2.36 0.34
C GLU A 251 20.64 2.29 1.51
N PRO A 252 20.51 1.12 2.17
CA PRO A 252 19.80 1.02 3.44
C PRO A 252 20.40 1.98 4.48
N GLY A 253 19.55 2.58 5.30
CA GLY A 253 19.99 3.60 6.23
C GLY A 253 19.06 3.81 7.41
N ASN A 254 19.50 4.68 8.33
CA ASN A 254 18.70 5.13 9.46
C ASN A 254 18.40 6.62 9.30
N LEU A 255 17.16 7.01 9.58
CA LEU A 255 16.71 8.39 9.52
C LEU A 255 16.30 8.86 10.92
N SER A 256 16.89 9.95 11.39
CA SER A 256 16.39 10.64 12.58
C SER A 256 15.18 11.50 12.21
N LEU A 257 14.03 11.22 12.80
CA LEU A 257 12.78 11.96 12.62
C LEU A 257 12.69 13.13 13.61
N ASN A 258 13.74 13.94 13.65
CA ASN A 258 13.78 15.11 14.54
C ASN A 258 12.74 16.16 14.14
N LYS A 259 12.52 17.12 15.05
CA LYS A 259 11.54 18.18 14.88
C LYS A 259 11.78 19.01 13.61
N ASP A 260 13.02 19.34 13.28
CA ASP A 260 13.36 20.17 12.13
C ASP A 260 13.02 19.47 10.81
N LEU A 261 13.27 18.15 10.72
CA LEU A 261 12.90 17.33 9.56
C LEU A 261 11.39 17.27 9.37
N VAL A 262 10.66 17.02 10.45
CA VAL A 262 9.20 16.94 10.42
C VAL A 262 8.57 18.29 10.05
N GLU A 263 9.06 19.39 10.60
CA GLU A 263 8.61 20.74 10.26
C GLU A 263 8.93 21.08 8.79
N ALA A 264 10.11 20.69 8.29
CA ALA A 264 10.48 20.87 6.89
C ALA A 264 9.58 20.05 5.95
N PHE A 265 9.19 18.83 6.33
CA PHE A 265 8.22 18.02 5.59
C PHE A 265 6.85 18.69 5.54
N GLN A 266 6.31 19.15 6.67
CA GLN A 266 5.03 19.86 6.69
C GLN A 266 5.06 21.12 5.82
N LYS A 267 6.13 21.92 5.94
CA LYS A 267 6.33 23.12 5.12
C LYS A 267 6.41 22.79 3.63
N LEU A 268 7.11 21.72 3.25
CA LEU A 268 7.20 21.29 1.86
C LEU A 268 5.83 20.93 1.30
N LEU A 269 4.98 20.22 2.05
CA LEU A 269 3.61 19.92 1.63
C LEU A 269 2.79 21.19 1.41
N GLU A 270 2.87 22.15 2.34
CA GLU A 270 2.18 23.44 2.23
C GLU A 270 2.63 24.25 1.00
N GLU A 271 3.94 24.38 0.79
CA GLU A 271 4.54 25.08 -0.36
C GLU A 271 4.13 24.45 -1.69
N ARG A 272 3.89 23.14 -1.70
CA ARG A 272 3.48 22.36 -2.87
C ARG A 272 1.96 22.29 -3.04
N GLY A 273 1.19 22.78 -2.06
CA GLY A 273 -0.26 22.69 -2.03
C GLY A 273 -0.77 21.24 -1.95
N ILE A 274 -0.05 20.38 -1.22
CA ILE A 274 -0.40 18.96 -1.04
C ILE A 274 -1.03 18.79 0.34
N GLU A 275 -2.24 18.25 0.39
CA GLU A 275 -2.92 17.86 1.62
C GLU A 275 -2.92 16.34 1.75
N LEU A 276 -2.51 15.85 2.92
CA LEU A 276 -2.61 14.45 3.29
C LEU A 276 -3.86 14.26 4.16
N LYS A 277 -4.78 13.38 3.74
CA LYS A 277 -5.97 12.98 4.50
C LYS A 277 -5.81 11.52 4.93
N PHE A 278 -6.17 11.21 6.17
CA PHE A 278 -6.05 9.87 6.73
C PHE A 278 -7.37 9.42 7.34
N THR A 279 -7.85 8.26 6.91
CA THR A 279 -9.05 7.61 7.47
C THR A 279 -8.68 6.20 7.93
N TYR A 280 -9.19 5.77 9.07
CA TYR A 280 -9.10 4.38 9.50
C TYR A 280 -10.47 3.78 9.86
N GLY A 281 -10.53 2.46 9.96
CA GLY A 281 -11.74 1.72 10.28
C GLY A 281 -12.41 1.11 9.06
N HIS A 282 -13.69 0.75 9.21
CA HIS A 282 -14.38 -0.11 8.26
C HIS A 282 -14.78 0.64 6.97
N TRP A 283 -14.67 -0.04 5.82
CA TRP A 283 -15.12 0.46 4.52
C TRP A 283 -16.61 0.85 4.44
N GLU A 284 -17.49 0.28 5.28
CA GLU A 284 -18.89 0.70 5.35
C GLU A 284 -19.05 2.12 5.92
N GLY A 285 -18.16 2.53 6.83
CA GLY A 285 -18.11 3.89 7.32
C GLY A 285 -17.64 4.82 6.21
N LEU A 286 -16.52 4.48 5.57
CA LEU A 286 -15.92 5.29 4.51
C LEU A 286 -16.91 5.49 3.35
N SER A 287 -17.56 4.42 2.87
CA SER A 287 -18.53 4.52 1.76
C SER A 287 -19.72 5.43 2.09
N LYS A 288 -20.19 5.47 3.34
CA LYS A 288 -21.25 6.40 3.76
C LYS A 288 -20.79 7.85 3.69
N GLU A 289 -19.58 8.15 4.16
CA GLU A 289 -19.03 9.50 4.06
C GLU A 289 -18.77 9.91 2.60
N LEU A 290 -18.20 9.02 1.79
CA LEU A 290 -17.95 9.27 0.36
C LEU A 290 -19.23 9.57 -0.41
N LYS A 291 -20.34 8.91 -0.06
CA LYS A 291 -21.66 9.16 -0.66
C LYS A 291 -22.19 10.57 -0.36
N GLU A 292 -21.76 11.16 0.75
CA GLU A 292 -22.11 12.53 1.14
C GLU A 292 -21.12 13.56 0.55
N GLU A 293 -19.91 13.15 0.17
CA GLU A 293 -18.96 14.00 -0.53
C GLU A 293 -19.48 14.39 -1.92
N LYS A 294 -19.40 15.69 -2.25
CA LYS A 294 -19.85 16.21 -3.55
C LYS A 294 -18.84 15.95 -4.67
N ASP A 295 -17.56 16.00 -4.33
CA ASP A 295 -16.46 15.92 -5.28
C ASP A 295 -15.82 14.53 -5.18
N GLY A 296 -15.94 13.75 -6.26
CA GLY A 296 -15.33 12.43 -6.37
C GLY A 296 -13.79 12.48 -6.40
N TYR A 297 -13.19 11.30 -6.26
CA TYR A 297 -11.78 11.06 -6.45
C TYR A 297 -11.52 10.79 -7.91
N GLY A 298 -10.54 11.51 -8.44
CA GLY A 298 -10.16 11.32 -9.84
C GLY A 298 -9.29 10.09 -10.07
N LEU A 299 -8.61 9.64 -9.03
CA LEU A 299 -7.86 8.39 -9.00
C LEU A 299 -8.16 7.66 -7.69
N VAL A 300 -8.55 6.40 -7.80
CA VAL A 300 -8.73 5.47 -6.69
C VAL A 300 -7.83 4.27 -6.93
N LEU A 301 -6.98 3.97 -5.96
CA LEU A 301 -6.02 2.89 -5.98
C LEU A 301 -6.37 1.91 -4.88
N THR A 302 -6.20 0.62 -5.17
CA THR A 302 -6.24 -0.40 -4.13
C THR A 302 -5.39 -1.60 -4.54
N ALA A 303 -4.63 -2.15 -3.60
CA ALA A 303 -3.70 -3.24 -3.85
C ALA A 303 -3.96 -4.38 -2.85
N GLU A 304 -4.21 -5.56 -3.38
CA GLU A 304 -4.42 -6.80 -2.62
C GLU A 304 -5.52 -6.71 -1.54
N THR A 305 -6.61 -5.99 -1.80
CA THR A 305 -7.75 -5.81 -0.88
C THR A 305 -8.92 -6.77 -1.12
N ILE A 306 -8.80 -7.65 -2.11
CA ILE A 306 -9.88 -8.57 -2.53
C ILE A 306 -9.66 -10.02 -2.08
N TYR A 307 -8.81 -10.24 -1.07
CA TYR A 307 -8.49 -11.57 -0.56
C TYR A 307 -9.66 -12.21 0.22
N SER A 308 -10.54 -11.39 0.80
CA SER A 308 -11.72 -11.83 1.54
C SER A 308 -13.01 -11.58 0.73
N GLN A 309 -13.80 -12.64 0.53
CA GLN A 309 -15.11 -12.50 -0.13
C GLN A 309 -16.10 -11.72 0.74
N ASP A 310 -16.00 -11.82 2.06
CA ASP A 310 -16.92 -11.17 2.99
C ASP A 310 -16.81 -9.64 2.95
N SER A 311 -15.59 -9.13 2.68
CA SER A 311 -15.33 -7.68 2.58
C SER A 311 -15.61 -7.11 1.19
N THR A 312 -15.86 -7.97 0.19
CA THR A 312 -16.06 -7.55 -1.21
C THR A 312 -17.22 -6.57 -1.40
N PRO A 313 -18.41 -6.75 -0.79
CA PRO A 313 -19.51 -5.79 -0.94
C PRO A 313 -19.14 -4.39 -0.45
N ALA A 314 -18.51 -4.28 0.73
CA ALA A 314 -18.11 -3.00 1.31
C ALA A 314 -17.03 -2.31 0.47
N LEU A 315 -16.08 -3.07 -0.09
CA LEU A 315 -15.07 -2.53 -1.00
C LEU A 315 -15.71 -1.99 -2.29
N ILE A 316 -16.62 -2.75 -2.92
CA ILE A 316 -17.34 -2.29 -4.12
C ILE A 316 -18.08 -0.98 -3.84
N ASP A 317 -18.73 -0.87 -2.69
CA ASP A 317 -19.39 0.37 -2.28
C ASP A 317 -18.40 1.53 -2.15
N VAL A 318 -17.26 1.33 -1.49
CA VAL A 318 -16.20 2.37 -1.41
C VAL A 318 -15.74 2.80 -2.80
N LEU A 319 -15.38 1.86 -3.67
CA LEU A 319 -14.85 2.17 -5.00
C LEU A 319 -15.87 2.92 -5.87
N ARG A 320 -17.15 2.52 -5.81
CA ARG A 320 -18.24 3.16 -6.54
C ARG A 320 -18.53 4.57 -6.03
N GLU A 321 -18.67 4.74 -4.72
CA GLU A 321 -18.98 6.07 -4.15
C GLU A 321 -17.76 7.01 -4.25
N ALA A 322 -16.54 6.49 -4.26
CA ALA A 322 -15.31 7.29 -4.38
C ALA A 322 -15.20 8.02 -5.71
N VAL A 323 -15.48 7.38 -6.85
CA VAL A 323 -15.36 8.06 -8.17
C VAL A 323 -16.46 9.10 -8.43
N GLY A 324 -17.48 9.17 -7.58
CA GLY A 324 -18.62 10.06 -7.73
C GLY A 324 -19.54 9.67 -8.89
N LYS A 325 -20.60 10.46 -9.12
CA LYS A 325 -21.54 10.24 -10.23
C LYS A 325 -20.95 10.78 -11.53
N SER A 326 -19.97 10.09 -12.09
CA SER A 326 -19.61 10.27 -13.49
C SER A 326 -20.83 9.94 -14.34
N GLY A 327 -21.28 10.86 -15.20
CA GLY A 327 -22.31 10.54 -16.20
C GLY A 327 -21.84 9.37 -17.08
N PRO A 328 -22.75 8.62 -17.72
CA PRO A 328 -22.39 7.43 -18.49
C PRO A 328 -21.29 7.77 -19.50
N ILE A 329 -20.11 7.21 -19.30
CA ILE A 329 -19.01 7.32 -20.26
C ILE A 329 -19.35 6.34 -21.38
N GLU A 330 -19.69 6.85 -22.57
CA GLU A 330 -19.82 6.01 -23.76
C GLU A 330 -18.51 5.25 -23.97
N HIS A 331 -18.53 3.95 -23.67
CA HIS A 331 -17.46 3.04 -24.01
C HIS A 331 -17.46 2.84 -25.53
N LYS A 332 -16.88 3.78 -26.27
CA LYS A 332 -16.47 3.50 -27.66
C LYS A 332 -15.29 2.55 -27.59
N VAL A 333 -15.59 1.26 -27.66
CA VAL A 333 -14.60 0.25 -28.00
C VAL A 333 -14.29 0.47 -29.48
N ASP A 334 -13.25 1.25 -29.77
CA ASP A 334 -12.65 1.25 -31.10
C ASP A 334 -12.01 -0.13 -31.30
N VAL A 335 -12.78 -1.04 -31.90
CA VAL A 335 -12.26 -2.29 -32.47
C VAL A 335 -11.65 -1.93 -33.82
N GLU A 336 -10.40 -1.49 -33.82
CA GLU A 336 -9.62 -1.47 -35.05
C GLU A 336 -9.27 -2.92 -35.40
N LEU A 337 -10.05 -3.48 -36.32
CA LEU A 337 -9.72 -4.73 -37.02
C LEU A 337 -8.56 -4.45 -37.98
N GLU A 338 -7.32 -4.48 -37.48
CA GLU A 338 -6.15 -4.54 -38.35
C GLU A 338 -5.66 -5.98 -38.50
N SER A 339 -5.88 -6.48 -39.72
CA SER A 339 -5.36 -7.72 -40.25
C SER A 339 -3.83 -7.65 -40.36
N SER A 340 -3.10 -8.15 -39.37
CA SER A 340 -1.69 -8.54 -39.53
C SER A 340 -1.32 -9.57 -38.46
N LEU A 341 -1.30 -10.83 -38.87
CA LEU A 341 -1.02 -12.02 -38.06
C LEU A 341 0.48 -12.20 -37.72
N GLU A 342 1.29 -11.15 -37.76
CA GLU A 342 2.76 -11.27 -37.64
C GLU A 342 3.39 -10.53 -36.45
N ASP A 343 2.64 -9.76 -35.64
CA ASP A 343 3.14 -9.11 -34.42
C ASP A 343 2.39 -9.53 -33.14
N LEU A 344 2.32 -10.85 -32.91
CA LEU A 344 1.80 -11.44 -31.67
C LEU A 344 2.80 -11.30 -30.51
N ARG A 345 3.06 -10.06 -30.09
CA ARG A 345 3.50 -9.74 -28.72
C ARG A 345 2.48 -8.79 -28.11
N VAL A 346 1.62 -9.34 -27.25
CA VAL A 346 0.63 -8.64 -26.41
C VAL A 346 1.33 -7.80 -25.32
N LYS A 347 2.44 -7.11 -25.65
CA LYS A 347 3.21 -6.33 -24.69
C LYS A 347 2.89 -4.86 -24.87
N ASP A 348 2.07 -4.37 -23.94
CA ASP A 348 1.98 -2.96 -23.54
C ASP A 348 1.18 -1.98 -24.43
N ASP A 349 0.11 -2.43 -25.11
CA ASP A 349 -0.84 -1.49 -25.76
C ASP A 349 -1.59 -0.60 -24.75
N TRP A 350 -1.70 -1.02 -23.48
CA TRP A 350 -2.23 -0.21 -22.39
C TRP A 350 -1.37 1.03 -22.12
N ALA A 351 -0.04 0.95 -22.27
CA ALA A 351 0.89 2.07 -22.05
C ALA A 351 0.82 3.13 -23.16
N LYS A 352 0.23 2.79 -24.31
CA LYS A 352 -0.03 3.72 -25.42
C LYS A 352 -1.34 4.49 -25.25
N ARG A 353 -2.23 4.05 -24.36
CA ARG A 353 -3.48 4.73 -24.02
C ARG A 353 -3.27 5.44 -22.67
N PRO A 354 -3.11 6.78 -22.66
CA PRO A 354 -2.93 7.49 -21.41
C PRO A 354 -4.11 7.21 -20.47
N LEU A 355 -3.81 7.03 -19.17
CA LEU A 355 -4.85 6.98 -18.15
C LEU A 355 -5.77 8.19 -18.32
N ARG A 356 -7.09 7.97 -18.19
CA ARG A 356 -8.10 9.01 -18.43
C ARG A 356 -7.81 10.24 -17.57
N GLU A 357 -8.35 11.39 -17.98
CA GLU A 357 -8.28 12.59 -17.15
C GLU A 357 -8.79 12.29 -15.74
N VAL A 358 -8.09 12.79 -14.72
CA VAL A 358 -8.46 12.68 -13.30
C VAL A 358 -9.88 13.23 -13.07
N SER A 359 -10.41 14.08 -13.95
CA SER A 359 -11.80 14.56 -13.92
C SER A 359 -12.86 13.45 -14.09
N SER A 360 -12.52 12.28 -14.64
CA SER A 360 -13.48 11.23 -15.03
C SER A 360 -13.60 10.07 -14.05
N GLY A 361 -12.83 10.06 -12.97
CA GLY A 361 -12.80 8.99 -11.97
C GLY A 361 -12.20 7.69 -12.52
N LEU A 362 -11.01 7.32 -12.05
CA LEU A 362 -10.31 6.10 -12.46
C LEU A 362 -10.07 5.20 -11.25
N VAL A 363 -10.56 3.96 -11.27
CA VAL A 363 -10.21 2.96 -10.26
C VAL A 363 -9.24 1.94 -10.81
N LEU A 364 -8.11 1.75 -10.12
CA LEU A 364 -7.14 0.69 -10.40
C LEU A 364 -7.09 -0.29 -9.22
N VAL A 365 -7.40 -1.55 -9.51
CA VAL A 365 -7.33 -2.67 -8.55
C VAL A 365 -6.17 -3.57 -8.95
N ALA A 366 -5.14 -3.63 -8.10
CA ALA A 366 -4.07 -4.62 -8.22
C ALA A 366 -4.37 -5.83 -7.35
N ALA A 367 -4.40 -7.02 -7.94
CA ALA A 367 -4.75 -8.22 -7.20
C ALA A 367 -4.09 -9.48 -7.73
N LYS A 368 -3.93 -10.47 -6.85
CA LYS A 368 -3.65 -11.85 -7.24
C LYS A 368 -4.89 -12.44 -7.90
N VAL A 369 -4.68 -13.29 -8.90
CA VAL A 369 -5.76 -14.01 -9.60
C VAL A 369 -6.50 -14.91 -8.61
N LEU A 370 -5.79 -15.50 -7.65
CA LEU A 370 -6.33 -16.39 -6.63
C LEU A 370 -5.61 -16.20 -5.28
N TYR A 371 -6.38 -16.20 -4.18
CA TYR A 371 -5.86 -16.22 -2.81
C TYR A 371 -6.18 -17.58 -2.15
N PHE A 372 -5.15 -18.37 -1.87
CA PHE A 372 -5.33 -19.69 -1.24
C PHE A 372 -5.76 -19.55 0.23
N GLY A 373 -6.66 -20.41 0.69
CA GLY A 373 -7.09 -20.50 2.09
C GLY A 373 -8.22 -19.55 2.51
N VAL A 374 -8.28 -18.35 1.94
CA VAL A 374 -9.29 -17.31 2.28
C VAL A 374 -10.44 -17.20 1.26
N GLY A 375 -10.35 -17.91 0.14
CA GLY A 375 -11.43 -18.05 -0.85
C GLY A 375 -11.61 -16.85 -1.78
N GLY A 376 -10.97 -15.71 -1.54
CA GLY A 376 -10.99 -14.56 -2.44
C GLY A 376 -10.23 -14.79 -3.75
N GLY A 377 -10.49 -13.93 -4.72
CA GLY A 377 -9.88 -14.00 -6.04
C GLY A 377 -10.46 -12.97 -6.98
N LEU A 378 -9.68 -12.60 -7.98
CA LEU A 378 -10.03 -11.54 -8.92
C LEU A 378 -11.35 -11.80 -9.65
N GLN A 379 -11.58 -13.04 -10.11
CA GLN A 379 -12.80 -13.35 -10.85
C GLN A 379 -14.07 -13.20 -10.00
N ALA A 380 -14.02 -13.59 -8.72
CA ALA A 380 -15.15 -13.47 -7.82
C ALA A 380 -15.48 -12.00 -7.54
N PHE A 381 -14.45 -11.18 -7.30
CA PHE A 381 -14.59 -9.74 -7.13
C PHE A 381 -15.19 -9.08 -8.38
N LEU A 382 -14.68 -9.40 -9.58
CA LEU A 382 -15.17 -8.81 -10.84
C LEU A 382 -16.64 -9.17 -11.10
N HIS A 383 -17.05 -10.43 -10.91
CA HIS A 383 -18.46 -10.81 -11.04
C HIS A 383 -19.36 -10.07 -10.05
N ALA A 384 -18.90 -9.87 -8.80
CA ALA A 384 -19.65 -9.11 -7.81
C ALA A 384 -19.73 -7.62 -8.18
N ALA A 385 -18.66 -7.05 -8.73
CA ALA A 385 -18.64 -5.67 -9.21
C ALA A 385 -19.58 -5.46 -10.40
N GLU A 386 -19.57 -6.36 -11.38
CA GLU A 386 -20.48 -6.36 -12.54
C GLU A 386 -21.96 -6.48 -12.11
N ALA A 387 -22.25 -7.34 -11.13
CA ALA A 387 -23.59 -7.45 -10.54
C ALA A 387 -24.06 -6.14 -9.87
N ASN A 388 -23.11 -5.26 -9.51
CA ASN A 388 -23.35 -3.92 -8.99
C ASN A 388 -23.17 -2.81 -10.05
N GLY A 389 -23.24 -3.17 -11.34
CA GLY A 389 -23.23 -2.23 -12.46
C GLY A 389 -21.84 -1.77 -12.89
N ALA A 390 -20.77 -2.36 -12.38
CA ALA A 390 -19.42 -2.00 -12.81
C ALA A 390 -19.10 -2.55 -14.21
N TYR A 391 -18.25 -1.85 -14.95
CA TYR A 391 -17.48 -2.41 -16.06
C TYR A 391 -16.01 -2.54 -15.64
N HIS A 392 -15.28 -3.44 -16.29
CA HIS A 392 -13.85 -3.58 -16.04
C HIS A 392 -13.05 -3.87 -17.31
N SER A 393 -11.75 -3.54 -17.28
CA SER A 393 -10.80 -3.91 -18.32
C SER A 393 -9.45 -4.25 -17.71
N THR A 394 -8.79 -5.30 -18.19
CA THR A 394 -7.43 -5.63 -17.77
C THR A 394 -6.46 -4.59 -18.32
N VAL A 395 -5.65 -4.01 -17.44
CA VAL A 395 -4.56 -3.09 -17.79
C VAL A 395 -3.29 -3.87 -18.02
N LYS A 396 -2.89 -4.70 -17.05
CA LYS A 396 -1.66 -5.49 -17.11
C LYS A 396 -1.80 -6.81 -16.36
N GLU A 397 -1.06 -7.82 -16.81
CA GLU A 397 -0.99 -9.14 -16.16
C GLU A 397 0.45 -9.64 -16.02
N TRP A 398 0.70 -10.33 -14.91
CA TRP A 398 1.94 -11.02 -14.60
C TRP A 398 1.62 -12.50 -14.39
N SER A 399 2.32 -13.36 -15.12
CA SER A 399 2.11 -14.82 -15.09
C SER A 399 3.19 -15.59 -14.32
N GLN A 400 4.21 -14.90 -13.81
CA GLN A 400 5.26 -15.52 -13.01
C GLN A 400 4.76 -15.76 -11.57
N GLY A 401 4.86 -17.01 -11.09
CA GLY A 401 4.36 -17.40 -9.78
C GLY A 401 2.84 -17.47 -9.71
N VAL A 402 2.25 -17.00 -8.60
CA VAL A 402 0.79 -16.80 -8.53
C VAL A 402 0.44 -15.63 -9.43
N GLY A 403 -0.37 -15.88 -10.46
CA GLY A 403 -0.74 -14.84 -11.44
C GLY A 403 -1.31 -13.59 -10.75
N ARG A 404 -0.94 -12.41 -11.26
CA ARG A 404 -1.41 -11.11 -10.77
C ARG A 404 -1.92 -10.26 -11.91
N LYS A 405 -2.86 -9.37 -11.64
CA LYS A 405 -3.39 -8.43 -12.63
C LYS A 405 -3.65 -7.07 -12.01
N ILE A 406 -3.51 -6.04 -12.84
CA ILE A 406 -4.12 -4.74 -12.62
C ILE A 406 -5.32 -4.62 -13.53
N VAL A 407 -6.45 -4.31 -12.94
CA VAL A 407 -7.71 -4.06 -13.65
C VAL A 407 -8.17 -2.65 -13.39
N GLN A 408 -8.66 -2.02 -14.45
CA GLN A 408 -9.43 -0.80 -14.34
C GLN A 408 -10.89 -1.19 -14.06
N VAL A 409 -11.53 -0.51 -13.10
CA VAL A 409 -12.96 -0.66 -12.77
C VAL A 409 -13.63 0.70 -12.88
N GLY A 410 -14.88 0.74 -13.34
CA GLY A 410 -15.70 1.95 -13.39
C GLY A 410 -17.19 1.63 -13.34
N TRP A 411 -18.03 2.66 -13.18
CA TRP A 411 -19.50 2.57 -13.05
C TRP A 411 -20.20 3.50 -14.03
#